data_AF-A0A843ULQ8-F1
#
_entry.id   AF-A0A843ULQ8-F1
#
_cell.length_a   1.000
_cell.length_b   1.000
_cell.length_c   1.000
_cell.angle_alpha   90.00
_cell.angle_beta   90.00
_cell.angle_gamma   90.00
#
_symmetry.space_group_name_H-M   'P 1'
#
loop_
_entity.id
_entity.type
_entity.pdbx_description
1 polymer ?
#
loop_
_entity_poly.entity_id
_entity_poly.type
_entity_poly.pdbx_seq_one_letter_code
_entity_poly.pdbx_strand_id
1 'polypeptide(L)'
;MSLYNGKRNISSRGKQDMNWKIHQLFLYCCCGILAGIVGGLLGLGGGFILGPLFLELGVPPQVASATSTFVMAFSSSMSVIQYYLLNRFPVPYAAYFVTLATIAAFTGQHIVRKLIVLLGRASLIIFVLALTIFVSAISLGGVGIANMIKKLQTNEYMGFENLCYH
;
A
#
# COMPACT_ATOMS: atom_id res chain seq x y z
N MET A 1 46.07 -5.12 -2.46
CA MET A 1 45.38 -3.82 -2.39
C MET A 1 44.16 -3.98 -1.49
N SER A 2 43.94 -3.02 -0.62
CA SER A 2 43.34 -3.13 0.72
C SER A 2 41.93 -3.72 0.81
N LEU A 3 41.74 -4.64 1.78
CA LEU A 3 40.43 -5.10 2.23
C LEU A 3 39.72 -3.96 2.96
N TYR A 4 38.66 -3.42 2.36
CA TYR A 4 37.85 -2.35 2.93
C TYR A 4 36.99 -2.91 4.07
N ASN A 5 37.56 -2.94 5.27
CA ASN A 5 36.89 -3.32 6.51
C ASN A 5 35.99 -2.15 6.95
N GLY A 6 34.82 -2.06 6.33
CA GLY A 6 33.77 -1.11 6.69
C GLY A 6 33.14 -1.50 8.02
N LYS A 7 33.74 -1.07 9.12
CA LYS A 7 33.21 -1.15 10.48
C LYS A 7 31.81 -0.52 10.50
N ARG A 8 30.76 -1.34 10.42
CA ARG A 8 29.38 -0.93 10.65
C ARG A 8 29.27 -0.54 12.12
N ASN A 9 29.51 0.73 12.42
CA ASN A 9 29.17 1.32 13.70
C ASN A 9 27.65 1.41 13.74
N ILE A 10 27.02 0.32 14.15
CA ILE A 10 25.60 0.29 14.50
C ILE A 10 25.53 1.16 15.75
N SER A 11 25.27 2.45 15.54
CA SER A 11 24.95 3.36 16.62
C SER A 11 23.65 2.82 17.21
N SER A 12 23.81 2.02 18.26
CA SER A 12 22.77 1.66 19.23
C SER A 12 22.31 2.97 19.88
N ARG A 13 21.56 3.77 19.12
CA ARG A 13 20.91 4.95 19.64
C ARG A 13 19.83 4.46 20.57
N GLY A 14 20.14 4.61 21.86
CA GLY A 14 19.19 5.04 22.87
C GLY A 14 17.98 4.16 22.96
N LYS A 15 18.08 3.22 23.89
CA LYS A 15 17.02 2.82 24.82
C LYS A 15 16.24 4.08 25.28
N GLN A 16 15.37 4.61 24.43
CA GLN A 16 14.33 5.55 24.81
C GLN A 16 13.26 4.68 25.46
N ASP A 17 13.23 4.74 26.78
CA ASP A 17 12.16 4.29 27.67
C ASP A 17 11.18 3.31 27.02
N MET A 18 11.55 2.03 27.08
CA MET A 18 10.72 0.91 26.64
C MET A 18 9.53 0.72 27.61
N ASN A 19 8.73 1.76 27.81
CA ASN A 19 7.33 1.60 28.21
C ASN A 19 6.48 1.41 26.95
N TRP A 20 6.91 0.50 26.05
CA TRP A 20 6.02 -0.07 25.06
C TRP A 20 5.04 -0.92 25.84
N LYS A 21 3.92 -0.31 26.27
CA LYS A 21 2.78 -1.08 26.78
C LYS A 21 2.52 -2.15 25.74
N ILE A 22 2.57 -3.43 26.15
CA ILE A 22 2.18 -4.58 25.31
C ILE A 22 0.86 -4.30 24.58
N HIS A 23 -0.03 -3.53 25.23
CA HIS A 23 -1.26 -3.00 24.67
C HIS A 23 -1.09 -2.19 23.38
N GLN A 24 -0.09 -1.31 23.29
CA GLN A 24 0.17 -0.49 22.11
C GLN A 24 0.74 -1.32 20.96
N LEU A 25 1.65 -2.26 21.26
CA LEU A 25 2.14 -3.23 20.27
C LEU A 25 1.00 -4.10 19.71
N PHE A 26 0.10 -4.55 20.60
CA PHE A 26 -1.08 -5.32 20.22
C PHE A 26 -2.04 -4.49 19.36
N LEU A 27 -2.28 -3.22 19.73
CA LEU A 27 -3.09 -2.29 18.94
C LEU A 27 -2.50 -2.07 17.54
N TYR A 28 -1.19 -1.85 17.43
CA TYR A 28 -0.50 -1.69 16.15
C TYR A 28 -0.56 -2.95 15.29
N CYS A 29 -0.38 -4.13 15.90
CA CYS A 29 -0.51 -5.40 15.20
C CYS A 29 -1.93 -5.59 14.65
N CYS A 30 -2.94 -5.36 15.49
CA CYS A 30 -4.34 -5.49 15.10
C CYS A 30 -4.72 -4.48 14.01
N CYS A 31 -4.28 -3.22 14.14
CA CYS A 31 -4.48 -2.19 13.13
C CYS A 31 -3.75 -2.53 11.82
N GLY A 32 -2.52 -3.03 11.88
CA GLY A 32 -1.74 -3.46 10.72
C GLY A 32 -2.38 -4.65 9.98
N ILE A 33 -2.95 -5.61 10.72
CA ILE A 33 -3.73 -6.73 10.14
C ILE A 33 -4.99 -6.19 9.46
N LEU A 34 -5.75 -5.31 10.14
CA LEU A 34 -6.97 -4.73 9.58
C LEU A 34 -6.67 -3.92 8.30
N ALA A 35 -5.65 -3.06 8.37
CA ALA A 35 -5.19 -2.26 7.23
C ALA A 35 -4.63 -3.15 6.11
N GLY A 36 -3.98 -4.26 6.44
CA GLY A 36 -3.49 -5.26 5.50
C GLY A 36 -4.62 -5.99 4.78
N ILE A 37 -5.67 -6.40 5.50
CA ILE A 37 -6.87 -7.03 4.93
C ILE A 37 -7.56 -6.04 3.98
N VAL A 38 -7.78 -4.79 4.43
CA VAL A 38 -8.40 -3.75 3.61
C VAL A 38 -7.52 -3.44 2.39
N GLY A 39 -6.22 -3.25 2.55
CA GLY A 39 -5.29 -2.99 1.46
C GLY A 39 -5.14 -4.17 0.48
N GLY A 40 -5.27 -5.40 0.97
CA GLY A 40 -5.31 -6.63 0.18
C GLY A 40 -6.59 -6.74 -0.64
N LEU A 41 -7.75 -6.46 -0.05
CA LEU A 41 -9.04 -6.39 -0.75
C LEU A 41 -9.05 -5.31 -1.83
N LEU A 42 -8.40 -4.17 -1.56
CA LEU A 42 -8.21 -3.09 -2.54
C LEU A 42 -7.19 -3.44 -3.65
N GLY A 43 -6.50 -4.57 -3.56
CA GLY A 43 -5.52 -5.01 -4.56
C GLY A 43 -4.22 -4.19 -4.56
N LEU A 44 -3.93 -3.42 -3.51
CA LEU A 44 -2.75 -2.55 -3.41
C LEU A 44 -1.47 -3.32 -3.05
N GLY A 45 -1.58 -4.61 -2.70
CA GLY A 45 -0.44 -5.50 -2.49
C GLY A 45 0.41 -5.16 -1.27
N GLY A 46 -0.20 -4.91 -0.09
CA GLY A 46 0.43 -4.90 1.24
C GLY A 46 1.52 -3.85 1.55
N GLY A 47 2.38 -3.50 0.60
CA GLY A 47 3.55 -2.62 0.77
C GLY A 47 3.21 -1.19 1.15
N PHE A 48 1.99 -0.74 0.86
CA PHE A 48 1.47 0.55 1.33
C PHE A 48 1.36 0.62 2.86
N ILE A 49 1.04 -0.48 3.53
CA ILE A 49 0.95 -0.56 5.00
C ILE A 49 2.33 -0.79 5.63
N LEU A 50 3.20 -1.57 4.98
CA LEU A 50 4.55 -1.84 5.50
C LEU A 50 5.42 -0.56 5.59
N GLY A 51 5.20 0.40 4.69
CA GLY A 51 5.92 1.68 4.68
C GLY A 51 5.85 2.46 6.01
N PRO A 52 4.65 2.93 6.43
CA PRO A 52 4.50 3.65 7.69
C PRO A 52 4.85 2.79 8.91
N LEU A 53 4.52 1.49 8.87
CA LEU A 53 4.78 0.58 9.98
C LEU A 53 6.29 0.42 10.27
N PHE A 54 7.13 0.33 9.23
CA PHE A 54 8.59 0.32 9.41
C PHE A 54 9.14 1.67 9.87
N LEU A 55 8.54 2.78 9.46
CA LEU A 55 8.93 4.11 9.92
C LEU A 55 8.62 4.30 11.42
N GLU A 56 7.48 3.80 11.89
CA GLU A 56 7.12 3.79 13.33
C GLU A 56 8.03 2.89 14.17
N LEU A 57 8.50 1.78 13.60
CA LEU A 57 9.49 0.90 14.23
C LEU A 57 10.92 1.48 14.26
N GLY A 58 11.13 2.68 13.70
CA GLY A 58 12.43 3.35 13.68
C GLY A 58 13.44 2.76 12.68
N VAL A 59 12.97 1.96 11.72
CA VAL A 59 13.81 1.36 10.67
C VAL A 59 14.20 2.43 9.64
N PRO A 60 15.47 2.46 9.16
CA PRO A 60 15.87 3.45 8.16
C PRO A 60 15.01 3.34 6.89
N PRO A 61 14.53 4.45 6.32
CA PRO A 61 13.54 4.44 5.23
C PRO A 61 14.04 3.73 3.96
N GLN A 62 15.35 3.69 3.77
CA GLN A 62 15.97 3.03 2.62
C GLN A 62 15.79 1.51 2.64
N VAL A 63 15.90 0.87 3.81
CA VAL A 63 15.70 -0.59 3.90
C VAL A 63 14.21 -0.94 3.94
N ALA A 64 13.40 -0.11 4.60
CA ALA A 64 11.94 -0.26 4.63
C ALA A 64 11.33 -0.25 3.21
N SER A 65 11.76 0.72 2.39
CA SER A 65 11.32 0.85 1.00
C SER A 65 11.75 -0.33 0.12
N ALA A 66 12.96 -0.88 0.35
CA ALA A 66 13.43 -2.04 -0.40
C ALA A 66 12.59 -3.28 -0.08
N THR A 67 12.33 -3.53 1.21
CA THR A 67 11.52 -4.65 1.69
C THR A 67 10.08 -4.57 1.18
N SER A 68 9.43 -3.40 1.27
CA SER A 68 8.04 -3.24 0.80
C SER A 68 7.91 -3.48 -0.71
N THR A 69 8.87 -3.00 -1.50
CA THR A 69 8.89 -3.23 -2.95
C THR A 69 9.08 -4.71 -3.29
N PHE A 70 9.93 -5.42 -2.54
CA PHE A 70 10.14 -6.86 -2.72
C PHE A 70 8.86 -7.66 -2.41
N VAL A 71 8.20 -7.34 -1.30
CA VAL A 71 6.92 -7.95 -0.91
C VAL A 71 5.84 -7.69 -1.97
N MET A 72 5.74 -6.45 -2.47
CA MET A 72 4.83 -6.09 -3.55
C MET A 72 5.10 -6.91 -4.82
N ALA A 73 6.35 -6.99 -5.27
CA ALA A 73 6.72 -7.74 -6.48
C ALA A 73 6.40 -9.24 -6.35
N PHE A 74 6.67 -9.83 -5.18
CA PHE A 74 6.37 -11.23 -4.91
C PHE A 74 4.86 -11.49 -4.89
N SER A 75 4.10 -10.64 -4.19
CA SER A 75 2.64 -10.72 -4.13
C SER A 75 2.00 -10.58 -5.51
N SER A 76 2.45 -9.61 -6.32
CA SER A 76 1.94 -9.41 -7.68
C SER A 76 2.22 -10.62 -8.57
N SER A 77 3.42 -11.21 -8.48
CA SER A 77 3.77 -12.41 -9.24
C SER A 77 2.85 -13.59 -8.88
N MET A 78 2.61 -13.80 -7.58
CA MET A 78 1.68 -14.82 -7.08
C MET A 78 0.26 -14.61 -7.63
N SER A 79 -0.25 -13.37 -7.61
CA SER A 79 -1.57 -13.04 -8.17
C SER A 79 -1.65 -13.30 -9.67
N VAL A 80 -0.62 -12.94 -10.45
CA VAL A 80 -0.59 -13.21 -11.90
C VAL A 80 -0.65 -14.71 -12.17
N ILE A 81 0.11 -15.52 -11.42
CA ILE A 81 0.09 -16.99 -11.55
C ILE A 81 -1.30 -17.55 -11.23
N GLN A 82 -1.92 -17.08 -10.13
CA GLN A 82 -3.27 -17.50 -9.74
C GLN A 82 -4.32 -17.15 -10.82
N TYR A 83 -4.25 -15.93 -11.36
CA TYR A 83 -5.13 -15.48 -12.43
C TYR A 83 -4.93 -16.25 -13.74
N TYR A 84 -3.68 -16.61 -14.05
CA TYR A 84 -3.35 -17.43 -15.21
C TYR A 84 -3.92 -18.85 -15.08
N LEU A 85 -3.79 -19.48 -13.90
CA LEU A 85 -4.32 -20.81 -13.62
C LEU A 85 -5.86 -20.88 -13.69
N LEU A 86 -6.54 -19.79 -13.32
CA LEU A 86 -8.00 -19.70 -13.40
C LEU A 86 -8.56 -19.66 -14.85
N ASN A 87 -7.70 -19.60 -15.89
CA ASN A 87 -8.04 -19.70 -17.31
C ASN A 87 -9.20 -18.78 -17.77
N ARG A 88 -9.37 -17.63 -17.12
CA ARG A 88 -10.55 -16.75 -17.29
C ARG A 88 -10.25 -15.40 -17.93
N PHE A 89 -9.15 -15.27 -18.66
CA PHE A 89 -8.67 -13.96 -19.13
C PHE A 89 -8.54 -13.84 -20.66
N PRO A 90 -9.25 -12.89 -21.28
CA PRO A 90 -8.89 -12.43 -22.61
C PRO A 90 -7.54 -11.69 -22.53
N VAL A 91 -6.48 -12.37 -22.97
CA VAL A 91 -5.09 -11.88 -23.06
C VAL A 91 -4.93 -10.43 -23.56
N PRO A 92 -5.68 -9.94 -24.58
CA PRO A 92 -5.49 -8.56 -25.05
C PRO A 92 -5.82 -7.48 -24.01
N TYR A 93 -6.83 -7.71 -23.14
CA TYR A 93 -7.17 -6.73 -22.11
C TYR A 93 -6.09 -6.64 -21.03
N ALA A 94 -5.51 -7.78 -20.64
CA ALA A 94 -4.43 -7.82 -19.66
C ALA A 94 -3.20 -7.04 -20.18
N ALA A 95 -2.82 -7.24 -21.44
CA ALA A 95 -1.70 -6.52 -22.05
C ALA A 95 -1.94 -5.00 -22.08
N TYR A 96 -3.14 -4.56 -22.45
CA TYR A 96 -3.50 -3.14 -22.45
C TYR A 96 -3.40 -2.52 -21.04
N PHE A 97 -3.95 -3.18 -20.02
CA PHE A 97 -3.85 -2.69 -18.64
C PHE A 97 -2.40 -2.65 -18.14
N VAL A 98 -1.58 -3.64 -18.47
CA VAL A 98 -0.15 -3.65 -18.11
C VAL A 98 0.57 -2.47 -18.75
N THR A 99 0.33 -2.17 -20.02
CA THR A 99 0.95 -1.02 -20.69
C THR A 99 0.55 0.31 -20.05
N LEU A 100 -0.74 0.50 -19.77
CA LEU A 100 -1.23 1.72 -19.12
C LEU A 100 -0.68 1.87 -17.71
N ALA A 101 -0.70 0.80 -16.92
CA ALA A 101 -0.17 0.80 -15.55
C ALA A 101 1.33 1.10 -15.52
N THR A 102 2.09 0.55 -16.47
CA THR A 102 3.55 0.79 -16.56
C THR A 102 3.84 2.26 -16.88
N ILE A 103 3.13 2.86 -17.85
CA ILE A 103 3.29 4.28 -18.20
C ILE A 103 2.92 5.18 -17.01
N ALA A 104 1.80 4.89 -16.34
CA ALA A 104 1.35 5.65 -15.18
C ALA A 104 2.35 5.53 -14.01
N ALA A 105 2.82 4.32 -13.69
CA ALA A 105 3.78 4.07 -12.62
C ALA A 105 5.12 4.77 -12.89
N PHE A 106 5.64 4.67 -14.10
CA PHE A 106 6.89 5.31 -14.48
C PHE A 106 6.79 6.84 -14.34
N THR A 107 5.72 7.43 -14.89
CA THR A 107 5.47 8.88 -14.83
C THR A 107 5.30 9.35 -13.38
N GLY A 108 4.52 8.63 -12.58
CA GLY A 108 4.30 8.93 -11.17
C GLY A 108 5.57 8.84 -10.34
N GLN A 109 6.36 7.77 -10.49
CA GLN A 109 7.65 7.62 -9.80
C GLN A 109 8.63 8.72 -10.18
N HIS A 110 8.67 9.12 -11.44
CA HIS A 110 9.56 10.17 -11.91
C HIS A 110 9.19 11.53 -11.30
N ILE A 111 7.90 11.87 -11.29
CA ILE A 111 7.38 13.09 -10.66
C ILE A 111 7.64 13.10 -9.15
N VAL A 112 7.31 12.02 -8.45
CA VAL A 112 7.47 11.93 -6.99
C VAL A 112 8.95 12.01 -6.61
N ARG A 113 9.83 11.32 -7.34
CA ARG A 113 11.28 11.40 -7.11
C ARG A 113 11.81 12.82 -7.34
N LYS A 114 11.40 13.49 -8.42
CA LYS A 114 11.80 14.87 -8.72
C LYS A 114 11.32 15.84 -7.62
N LEU A 115 10.10 15.65 -7.12
CA LEU A 115 9.54 16.44 -6.01
C LEU A 115 10.35 16.25 -4.72
N ILE A 116 10.72 15.01 -4.39
CA ILE A 116 11.52 14.69 -3.19
C ILE A 116 12.91 15.33 -3.29
N VAL A 117 13.59 15.22 -4.43
CA VAL A 117 14.94 15.77 -4.65
C VAL A 117 14.93 17.30 -4.60
N LEU A 118 13.90 17.95 -5.13
CA LEU A 118 13.83 19.40 -5.20
C LEU A 118 13.51 20.07 -3.86
N LEU A 119 12.84 19.37 -2.93
CA LEU A 119 12.40 19.96 -1.65
C LEU A 119 13.01 19.35 -0.37
N GLY A 120 13.60 18.15 -0.40
CA GLY A 120 14.59 17.65 0.59
C GLY A 120 14.20 17.57 2.08
N ARG A 121 12.93 17.77 2.47
CA ARG A 121 12.50 17.77 3.90
C ARG A 121 11.64 16.57 4.27
N ALA A 122 11.85 16.02 5.48
CA ALA A 122 11.09 14.88 5.99
C ALA A 122 9.57 15.15 6.14
N SER A 123 9.18 16.40 6.44
CA SER A 123 7.77 16.81 6.54
C SER A 123 6.99 16.61 5.23
N LEU A 124 7.67 16.61 4.09
CA LEU A 124 7.05 16.47 2.78
C LEU A 124 6.70 15.02 2.43
N ILE A 125 7.43 14.04 2.95
CA ILE A 125 7.07 12.62 2.76
C ILE A 125 5.70 12.38 3.40
N ILE A 126 5.48 12.92 4.59
CA ILE A 126 4.22 12.84 5.31
C ILE A 126 3.12 13.59 4.55
N PHE A 127 3.42 14.78 4.01
CA PHE A 127 2.47 15.56 3.22
C PHE A 127 2.04 14.83 1.93
N VAL A 128 2.98 14.23 1.21
CA VAL A 128 2.70 13.43 0.00
C VAL A 128 1.86 12.21 0.35
N LEU A 129 2.20 11.47 1.41
CA LEU A 129 1.42 10.33 1.88
C LEU A 129 -0.01 10.76 2.24
N ALA A 130 -0.18 11.84 3.01
CA ALA A 130 -1.49 12.37 3.38
C ALA A 130 -2.32 12.77 2.15
N LEU A 131 -1.71 13.45 1.18
CA LEU A 131 -2.39 13.87 -0.05
C LEU A 131 -2.82 12.65 -0.88
N THR A 132 -1.96 11.63 -1.01
CA THR A 132 -2.33 10.39 -1.71
C THR A 132 -3.50 9.68 -1.04
N ILE A 133 -3.50 9.56 0.29
CA ILE A 133 -4.60 8.96 1.06
C ILE A 133 -5.90 9.76 0.85
N PHE A 134 -5.81 11.09 0.91
CA PHE A 134 -6.97 11.96 0.74
C PHE A 134 -7.60 11.84 -0.65
N VAL A 135 -6.77 11.86 -1.70
CA VAL A 135 -7.23 11.67 -3.09
C VAL A 135 -7.86 10.29 -3.28
N SER A 136 -7.22 9.24 -2.76
CA SER A 136 -7.78 7.88 -2.80
C SER A 136 -9.13 7.79 -2.08
N ALA A 137 -9.25 8.40 -0.89
CA ALA A 137 -10.49 8.41 -0.11
C ALA A 137 -11.63 9.14 -0.85
N ILE A 138 -11.33 10.30 -1.44
CA ILE A 138 -12.33 11.05 -2.23
C ILE A 138 -12.75 10.25 -3.47
N SER A 139 -11.79 9.68 -4.20
CA SER A 139 -12.11 8.98 -5.44
C SER A 139 -12.93 7.70 -5.18
N LEU A 140 -12.56 6.92 -4.17
CA LEU A 140 -13.30 5.72 -3.77
C LEU A 140 -14.67 6.07 -3.17
N GLY A 141 -14.72 7.08 -2.30
CA GLY A 141 -15.97 7.57 -1.72
C GLY A 141 -16.93 8.08 -2.79
N GLY A 142 -16.43 8.92 -3.71
CA GLY A 142 -17.20 9.46 -4.82
C GLY A 142 -17.74 8.40 -5.76
N VAL A 143 -16.91 7.44 -6.18
CA VAL A 143 -17.35 6.32 -7.04
C VAL A 143 -18.33 5.42 -6.29
N GLY A 144 -18.11 5.15 -5.00
CA GLY A 144 -19.02 4.35 -4.17
C GLY A 144 -20.41 4.97 -4.05
N ILE A 145 -20.46 6.28 -3.76
CA ILE A 145 -21.72 7.03 -3.64
C ILE A 145 -22.43 7.10 -5.01
N ALA A 146 -21.71 7.40 -6.09
CA ALA A 146 -22.28 7.44 -7.43
C ALA A 146 -22.87 6.08 -7.85
N ASN A 147 -22.18 4.98 -7.52
CA ASN A 147 -22.66 3.64 -7.80
C ASN A 147 -23.87 3.26 -6.94
N MET A 148 -23.91 3.70 -5.67
CA MET A 148 -25.04 3.51 -4.76
C MET A 148 -26.30 4.23 -5.26
N ILE A 149 -26.18 5.49 -5.68
CA ILE A 149 -27.31 6.26 -6.23
C ILE A 149 -27.82 5.62 -7.52
N LYS A 150 -26.91 5.16 -8.39
CA LYS A 150 -27.27 4.45 -9.63
C LYS A 150 -28.02 3.15 -9.33
N LYS A 151 -27.57 2.35 -8.36
CA LYS A 151 -28.27 1.14 -7.92
C LYS A 151 -29.67 1.42 -7.36
N LEU A 152 -29.84 2.51 -6.60
CA LEU A 152 -31.14 2.94 -6.09
C LEU A 152 -32.12 3.35 -7.19
N GLN A 153 -31.66 4.07 -8.22
CA GLN A 153 -32.52 4.48 -9.34
C GLN A 153 -32.96 3.30 -10.24
N THR A 154 -32.14 2.25 -10.30
CA THR A 154 -32.42 1.08 -11.18
C THR A 154 -33.34 0.05 -10.50
N ASN A 155 -33.79 0.29 -9.25
CA ASN A 155 -34.58 -0.65 -8.44
C ASN A 155 -33.97 -2.06 -8.35
N GLU A 156 -32.65 -2.19 -8.50
CA GLU A 156 -31.96 -3.47 -8.39
C GLU A 156 -31.63 -3.78 -6.93
N TYR A 157 -31.72 -5.06 -6.58
CA TYR A 157 -31.39 -5.60 -5.26
C TYR A 157 -30.02 -5.10 -4.77
N MET A 158 -30.02 -4.43 -3.61
CA MET A 158 -28.83 -3.80 -3.00
C MET A 158 -27.87 -4.83 -2.36
N GLY A 159 -28.09 -6.12 -2.55
CA GLY A 159 -27.26 -7.20 -1.99
C GLY A 159 -27.55 -7.54 -0.53
N PHE A 160 -28.61 -6.96 0.06
CA PHE A 160 -29.20 -7.51 1.27
C PHE A 160 -30.02 -8.73 0.85
N GLU A 161 -29.50 -9.94 1.04
CA GLU A 161 -30.37 -11.10 1.14
C GLU A 161 -31.46 -10.81 2.17
N ASN A 162 -32.69 -11.28 1.92
CA ASN A 162 -33.80 -11.09 2.82
C ASN A 162 -33.44 -11.64 4.21
N LEU A 163 -33.15 -10.74 5.15
CA LEU A 163 -33.05 -11.04 6.58
C LEU A 163 -34.37 -11.59 7.15
N CYS A 164 -35.44 -11.64 6.34
CA CYS A 164 -36.70 -12.32 6.61
C CYS A 164 -36.83 -13.62 5.79
N TYR A 165 -35.92 -14.58 5.97
CA TYR A 165 -36.23 -16.01 5.84
C TYR A 165 -35.26 -16.85 6.67
N HIS A 166 -35.37 -16.75 7.99
CA HIS A 166 -35.39 -17.87 8.94
C HIS A 166 -35.89 -17.34 10.29
#